data_AF-A0A2V9X8D3-F1
#
_entry.id   AF-A0A2V9X8D3-F1
#
_cell.length_a   1.000
_cell.length_b   1.000
_cell.length_c   1.000
_cell.angle_alpha   90.00
_cell.angle_beta   90.00
_cell.angle_gamma   90.00
#
_symmetry.space_group_name_H-M   'P 1'
#
loop_
_entity.id
_entity.type
_entity.pdbx_description
1 polymer ?
#
loop_
_entity_poly.entity_id
_entity_poly.type
_entity_poly.pdbx_seq_one_letter_code
_entity_poly.pdbx_strand_id
1 'polypeptide(L)'
;MTLRRARQLAVDQRKTYLVTFNTGGAPAVPDNITLNILNAGAVGPLISTTTLPPDVQFLQVAVGSTPDNFGTGAFPIDFNVNNGPGGSNVIYFKPDGGAYDNIGRINNGVVYISRVGEFGTSRAVTLYGLSGRLRGWKLYKNQTAGTWQWTQI
;
A
#
# COMPACT_ATOMS: atom_id res chain seq x y z
N MET A 1 2.12 7.54 -6.84
CA MET A 1 2.27 7.36 -8.31
C MET A 1 2.62 5.91 -8.70
N THR A 2 3.49 5.23 -7.97
CA THR A 2 4.01 3.88 -8.27
C THR A 2 2.93 2.82 -8.48
N LEU A 3 1.93 2.74 -7.60
CA LEU A 3 0.83 1.76 -7.71
C LEU A 3 0.01 1.92 -8.99
N ARG A 4 -0.35 3.16 -9.35
CA ARG A 4 -1.08 3.45 -10.60
C ARG A 4 -0.26 3.06 -11.82
N ARG A 5 1.04 3.36 -11.81
CA ARG A 5 1.98 2.98 -12.88
C ARG A 5 2.10 1.46 -13.02
N ALA A 6 2.24 0.73 -11.91
CA ALA A 6 2.33 -0.73 -11.92
C ALA A 6 1.09 -1.38 -12.56
N ARG A 7 -0.11 -0.94 -12.16
CA ARG A 7 -1.37 -1.38 -12.78
C ARG A 7 -1.41 -1.07 -14.27
N GLN A 8 -1.05 0.15 -14.67
CA GLN A 8 -1.05 0.56 -16.07
C GLN A 8 -0.11 -0.31 -16.91
N LEU A 9 1.12 -0.52 -16.44
CA LEU A 9 2.10 -1.36 -17.13
C LEU A 9 1.66 -2.83 -17.23
N ALA A 10 1.00 -3.36 -16.20
CA ALA A 10 0.48 -4.72 -16.21
C ALA A 10 -0.55 -4.92 -17.33
N VAL A 11 -1.46 -3.96 -17.49
CA VAL A 11 -2.47 -3.95 -18.55
C VAL A 11 -1.82 -3.75 -19.92
N ASP A 12 -0.99 -2.72 -20.08
CA ASP A 12 -0.42 -2.34 -21.38
C ASP A 12 0.49 -3.43 -21.96
N GLN A 13 1.31 -4.05 -21.11
CA GLN A 13 2.29 -5.04 -21.55
C GLN A 13 1.80 -6.48 -21.40
N ARG A 14 0.61 -6.68 -20.83
CA ARG A 14 0.02 -7.99 -20.52
C ARG A 14 0.99 -8.90 -19.74
N LYS A 15 1.67 -8.31 -18.76
CA LYS A 15 2.60 -8.99 -17.86
C LYS A 15 2.21 -8.75 -16.41
N THR A 16 2.69 -9.63 -15.53
CA THR A 16 2.49 -9.43 -14.09
C THR A 16 3.59 -8.52 -13.55
N TYR A 17 3.20 -7.55 -12.73
CA TYR A 17 4.11 -6.62 -12.06
C TYR A 17 3.99 -6.78 -10.55
N LEU A 18 5.14 -6.85 -9.89
CA LEU A 18 5.25 -6.92 -8.45
C LEU A 18 5.53 -5.52 -7.89
N VAL A 19 4.70 -5.08 -6.96
CA VAL A 19 4.99 -3.94 -6.10
C VAL A 19 5.34 -4.47 -4.72
N THR A 20 6.49 -4.04 -4.20
CA THR A 20 6.93 -4.35 -2.83
C THR A 20 7.10 -3.06 -2.04
N PHE A 21 6.55 -3.03 -0.84
CA PHE A 21 6.74 -1.97 0.14
C PHE A 21 7.84 -2.39 1.11
N ASN A 22 8.94 -1.65 1.14
CA ASN A 22 10.09 -1.95 1.96
C ASN A 22 10.16 -0.92 3.09
N THR A 23 10.03 -1.40 4.32
CA THR A 23 10.37 -0.60 5.50
C THR A 23 11.88 -0.54 5.63
N GLY A 24 12.40 0.65 5.88
CA GLY A 24 13.81 0.89 6.14
C GLY A 24 14.29 0.04 7.31
N GLY A 25 15.29 -0.80 7.07
CA GLY A 25 16.09 -1.41 8.13
C GLY A 25 17.15 -0.43 8.65
N ALA A 26 17.75 -0.74 9.80
CA ALA A 26 18.95 -0.04 10.25
C ALA A 26 20.16 -0.46 9.39
N PRO A 27 21.08 0.45 9.01
CA PRO A 27 21.07 1.91 9.27
C PRO A 27 20.07 2.65 8.37
N ALA A 28 19.57 3.82 8.81
CA ALA A 28 18.43 4.57 8.26
C ALA A 28 18.39 4.69 6.71
N VAL A 29 17.90 3.64 6.05
CA VAL A 29 17.49 3.69 4.65
C VAL A 29 16.06 4.20 4.64
N PRO A 30 15.73 5.22 3.84
CA PRO A 30 14.35 5.64 3.74
C PRO A 30 13.47 4.50 3.21
N ASP A 31 12.28 4.40 3.79
CA ASP A 31 11.21 3.54 3.31
C ASP A 31 11.00 3.76 1.81
N ASN A 32 10.76 2.67 1.07
CA ASN A 32 10.62 2.77 -0.37
C ASN A 32 9.63 1.76 -0.93
N ILE A 33 9.22 2.01 -2.17
CA ILE A 33 8.35 1.15 -2.95
C ILE A 33 9.11 0.74 -4.21
N THR A 34 9.31 -0.56 -4.39
CA THR A 34 9.94 -1.11 -5.60
C THR A 34 8.89 -1.68 -6.54
N LEU A 35 9.14 -1.52 -7.83
CA LEU A 35 8.34 -2.09 -8.91
C LEU A 35 9.22 -3.01 -9.75
N ASN A 36 8.86 -4.29 -9.79
CA ASN A 36 9.55 -5.32 -10.58
C ASN A 36 8.58 -5.94 -11.59
N ILE A 37 9.12 -6.43 -12.70
CA ILE A 37 8.38 -7.34 -13.59
C ILE A 37 8.49 -8.76 -13.04
N LEU A 38 7.46 -9.58 -13.21
CA LEU A 38 7.56 -11.03 -12.98
C LEU A 38 7.83 -11.76 -14.29
N ASN A 39 8.84 -12.63 -14.27
CA ASN A 39 9.19 -13.51 -15.37
C ASN A 39 8.97 -14.96 -14.93
N ALA A 40 7.97 -15.62 -15.51
CA ALA A 40 7.63 -17.02 -15.19
C ALA A 40 7.47 -17.30 -13.67
N GLY A 41 6.90 -16.35 -12.91
CA GLY A 41 6.69 -16.49 -11.47
C GLY A 41 7.87 -16.09 -10.59
N ALA A 42 9.04 -15.78 -11.17
CA ALA A 42 10.19 -15.24 -10.45
C ALA A 42 10.24 -13.70 -10.52
N VAL A 43 10.80 -13.08 -9.48
CA VAL A 43 11.06 -11.63 -9.46
C VAL A 43 12.12 -11.32 -10.51
N GLY A 44 11.71 -10.59 -11.55
CA GLY A 44 12.58 -10.12 -12.61
C GLY A 44 13.19 -8.75 -12.31
N PRO A 45 13.75 -8.08 -13.35
CA PRO A 45 14.42 -6.80 -13.20
C PRO A 45 13.58 -5.73 -12.48
N LEU A 46 14.28 -4.91 -11.69
CA LEU A 46 13.73 -3.70 -11.08
C LEU A 46 13.47 -2.65 -12.17
N ILE A 47 12.26 -2.11 -12.20
CA ILE A 47 11.83 -1.10 -13.17
C ILE A 47 11.93 0.30 -12.57
N SER A 48 11.54 0.45 -11.31
CA SER A 48 11.63 1.72 -10.61
C SER A 48 11.58 1.55 -9.10
N THR A 49 12.25 2.45 -8.40
CA THR A 49 12.13 2.65 -6.96
C THR A 49 11.49 4.01 -6.69
N THR A 50 10.62 4.07 -5.70
CA THR A 50 10.06 5.31 -5.17
C THR A 50 10.41 5.40 -3.70
N THR A 51 11.36 6.26 -3.39
CA THR A 51 11.84 6.48 -2.03
C THR A 51 10.94 7.51 -1.34
N LEU A 52 10.50 7.23 -0.11
CA LEU A 52 9.80 8.21 0.70
C LEU A 52 10.76 9.30 1.19
N PRO A 53 10.28 10.53 1.41
CA PRO A 53 11.07 11.56 2.08
C PRO A 53 11.61 11.06 3.43
N PRO A 54 12.81 11.49 3.88
CA PRO A 54 13.43 10.98 5.11
C PRO A 54 12.60 11.15 6.38
N ASP A 55 11.71 12.15 6.41
CA ASP A 55 10.80 12.47 7.50
C ASP A 55 9.48 11.67 7.46
N VAL A 56 9.25 10.88 6.41
CA VAL A 56 8.01 10.11 6.20
C VAL A 56 8.33 8.62 6.15
N GLN A 57 7.56 7.84 6.90
CA GLN A 57 7.73 6.38 7.01
C GLN A 57 6.37 5.67 6.89
N PHE A 58 6.41 4.38 6.56
CA PHE A 58 5.31 3.46 6.75
C PHE A 58 5.10 3.27 8.26
N LEU A 59 4.04 3.86 8.79
CA LEU A 59 3.79 3.88 10.24
C LEU A 59 2.42 3.33 10.56
N GLN A 60 2.35 2.64 11.69
CA GLN A 60 1.11 2.14 12.25
C GLN A 60 0.21 3.33 12.63
N VAL A 61 -1.06 3.28 12.22
CA VAL A 61 -2.05 4.32 12.53
C VAL A 61 -3.30 3.64 13.11
N ALA A 62 -3.17 3.08 14.31
CA ALA A 62 -4.25 2.41 15.04
C ALA A 62 -5.19 3.42 15.74
N VAL A 63 -5.68 4.40 14.98
CA VAL A 63 -6.61 5.44 15.48
C VAL A 63 -7.80 5.58 14.53
N GLY A 64 -9.00 5.71 15.11
CA GLY A 64 -10.25 5.73 14.34
C GLY A 64 -10.60 4.40 13.69
N SER A 65 -11.59 4.41 12.80
CA SER A 65 -11.85 3.27 11.90
C SER A 65 -10.76 3.18 10.82
N THR A 66 -10.53 2.01 10.23
CA THR A 66 -9.59 1.91 9.11
C THR A 66 -10.23 2.40 7.80
N PRO A 67 -9.46 3.00 6.88
CA PRO A 67 -9.94 3.39 5.55
C PRO A 67 -10.61 2.22 4.81
N ASP A 68 -11.80 2.46 4.26
CA ASP A 68 -12.64 1.42 3.62
C ASP A 68 -12.87 0.14 4.45
N ASN A 69 -12.63 0.18 5.77
CA ASN A 69 -12.59 -0.99 6.67
C ASN A 69 -11.57 -2.07 6.26
N PHE A 70 -10.47 -1.68 5.60
CA PHE A 70 -9.38 -2.59 5.27
C PHE A 70 -8.33 -2.62 6.37
N GLY A 71 -7.98 -3.83 6.80
CA GLY A 71 -6.98 -4.06 7.84
C GLY A 71 -7.45 -3.64 9.23
N THR A 72 -6.53 -3.72 10.19
CA THR A 72 -6.80 -3.40 11.61
C THR A 72 -6.13 -2.10 12.07
N GLY A 73 -5.30 -1.49 11.22
CA GLY A 73 -4.43 -0.37 11.59
C GLY A 73 -3.27 -0.77 12.50
N ALA A 74 -3.11 -2.07 12.81
CA ALA A 74 -1.99 -2.60 13.60
C ALA A 74 -0.70 -2.74 12.78
N PHE A 75 -0.81 -2.85 11.45
CA PHE A 75 0.34 -2.91 10.55
C PHE A 75 0.41 -1.64 9.69
N PRO A 76 1.61 -1.09 9.46
CA PRO A 76 1.79 0.07 8.58
C PRO A 76 1.49 -0.25 7.11
N ILE A 77 1.71 -1.52 6.72
CA ILE A 77 1.39 -2.07 5.42
C ILE A 77 0.57 -3.33 5.68
N ASP A 78 -0.66 -3.34 5.22
CA ASP A 78 -1.63 -4.39 5.51
C ASP A 78 -2.34 -4.78 4.22
N PHE A 79 -1.64 -5.55 3.37
CA PHE A 79 -2.23 -6.19 2.20
C PHE A 79 -2.64 -7.63 2.54
N ASN A 80 -3.50 -8.18 1.68
CA ASN A 80 -4.08 -9.51 1.76
C ASN A 80 -5.11 -9.64 2.90
N VAL A 81 -5.78 -8.55 3.26
CA VAL A 81 -6.68 -8.45 4.44
C VAL A 81 -7.90 -9.37 4.38
N ASN A 82 -8.27 -9.85 3.19
CA ASN A 82 -9.41 -10.77 3.01
C ASN A 82 -9.02 -12.25 3.01
N ASN A 83 -7.72 -12.59 3.02
CA ASN A 83 -7.26 -13.97 2.84
C ASN A 83 -6.38 -14.49 3.99
N GLY A 84 -6.46 -13.86 5.17
CA GLY A 84 -5.68 -14.20 6.36
C GLY A 84 -5.62 -13.02 7.35
N PRO A 85 -4.66 -13.03 8.31
CA PRO A 85 -4.51 -11.94 9.29
C PRO A 85 -4.02 -10.61 8.68
N GLY A 86 -3.83 -10.56 7.35
CA GLY A 86 -3.24 -9.41 6.66
C GLY A 86 -1.71 -9.37 6.79
N GLY A 87 -1.14 -8.18 6.68
CA GLY A 87 0.29 -7.91 6.90
C GLY A 87 1.21 -8.23 5.71
N SER A 88 0.66 -8.55 4.54
CA SER A 88 1.48 -8.64 3.33
C SER A 88 2.02 -7.26 2.94
N ASN A 89 3.25 -7.20 2.45
CA ASN A 89 3.87 -5.99 1.90
C ASN A 89 4.03 -6.05 0.37
N VAL A 90 3.39 -7.02 -0.29
CA VAL A 90 3.50 -7.24 -1.74
C VAL A 90 2.14 -7.25 -2.43
N ILE A 91 2.14 -6.78 -3.68
CA ILE A 91 0.98 -6.75 -4.57
C ILE A 91 1.40 -7.22 -5.95
N TYR A 92 0.63 -8.15 -6.52
CA TYR A 92 0.81 -8.66 -7.86
C TYR A 92 -0.27 -8.08 -8.77
N PHE A 93 0.07 -7.05 -9.55
CA PHE A 93 -0.82 -6.54 -10.59
C PHE A 93 -0.76 -7.45 -11.81
N LYS A 94 -1.91 -7.99 -12.21
CA LYS A 94 -2.04 -8.89 -13.36
C LYS A 94 -2.54 -8.15 -14.61
N PRO A 95 -2.47 -8.78 -15.81
CA PRO A 95 -2.90 -8.19 -17.08
C PRO A 95 -4.36 -7.71 -17.14
N ASP A 96 -5.22 -8.24 -16.27
CA ASP A 96 -6.63 -7.84 -16.11
C ASP A 96 -6.79 -6.51 -15.34
N GLY A 97 -5.69 -5.93 -14.85
CA GLY A 97 -5.70 -4.72 -14.03
C GLY A 97 -6.11 -4.96 -12.57
N GLY A 98 -6.34 -6.22 -12.20
CA GLY A 98 -6.58 -6.65 -10.82
C GLY A 98 -5.28 -6.82 -10.04
N ALA A 99 -5.42 -6.87 -8.72
CA ALA A 99 -4.33 -7.06 -7.78
C ALA A 99 -4.54 -8.32 -6.94
N TYR A 100 -3.47 -9.11 -6.85
CA TYR A 100 -3.48 -10.46 -6.30
C TYR A 100 -2.33 -10.70 -5.32
N ASP A 101 -2.41 -11.81 -4.59
CA ASP A 101 -1.30 -12.37 -3.82
C ASP A 101 -0.45 -13.32 -4.70
N ASN A 102 0.62 -13.88 -4.11
CA ASN A 102 1.54 -14.78 -4.82
C ASN A 102 0.89 -16.07 -5.35
N ILE A 103 -0.24 -16.49 -4.77
CA ILE A 103 -0.97 -17.70 -5.19
C ILE A 103 -2.23 -17.38 -6.01
N GLY A 104 -2.43 -16.10 -6.35
CA GLY A 104 -3.48 -15.65 -7.26
C GLY A 104 -4.84 -15.36 -6.62
N ARG A 105 -4.92 -15.19 -5.29
CA ARG A 105 -6.14 -14.72 -4.61
C ARG A 105 -6.22 -13.19 -4.64
N ILE A 106 -7.44 -12.65 -4.57
CA ILE A 106 -7.69 -11.20 -4.61
C ILE A 106 -7.02 -10.52 -3.43
N ASN A 107 -6.20 -9.50 -3.69
CA ASN A 107 -5.43 -8.83 -2.66
C ASN A 107 -5.94 -7.40 -2.44
N ASN A 108 -6.87 -7.26 -1.48
CA ASN A 108 -7.23 -5.96 -0.94
C ASN A 108 -6.27 -5.56 0.18
N GLY A 109 -6.19 -4.28 0.46
CA GLY A 109 -5.42 -3.82 1.60
C GLY A 109 -5.30 -2.32 1.72
N VAL A 110 -4.52 -1.94 2.72
CA VAL A 110 -4.24 -0.55 3.06
C VAL A 110 -2.76 -0.39 3.37
N VAL A 111 -2.20 0.77 3.00
CA VAL A 111 -0.88 1.19 3.43
C VAL A 111 -0.97 2.59 3.99
N TYR A 112 -0.26 2.82 5.09
CA TYR A 112 -0.22 4.08 5.83
C TYR A 112 1.15 4.72 5.68
N ILE A 113 1.19 6.04 5.53
CA ILE A 113 2.41 6.84 5.65
C ILE A 113 2.16 7.99 6.61
N SER A 114 3.14 8.31 7.43
CA SER A 114 3.09 9.47 8.33
C SER A 114 4.49 9.97 8.65
N ARG A 115 4.58 11.21 9.14
CA ARG A 115 5.75 11.63 9.91
C ARG A 115 5.66 11.07 11.32
N VAL A 116 6.80 10.71 11.89
CA VAL A 116 6.89 10.17 13.26
C VAL A 116 6.40 11.22 14.26
N GLY A 117 5.49 10.84 15.16
CA GLY A 117 4.94 11.74 16.19
C GLY A 117 3.87 12.73 15.70
N GLU A 118 3.63 12.84 14.39
CA GLU A 118 2.68 13.82 13.81
C GLU A 118 1.48 13.15 13.15
N PHE A 119 0.55 12.59 13.93
CA PHE A 119 -0.63 11.86 13.42
C PHE A 119 -1.46 12.65 12.40
N GLY A 120 -1.54 13.99 12.51
CA GLY A 120 -2.27 14.84 11.55
C GLY A 120 -1.67 14.86 10.14
N THR A 121 -0.45 14.34 9.96
CA THR A 121 0.18 14.18 8.65
C THR A 121 -0.16 12.85 7.97
N SER A 122 -0.82 11.93 8.69
CA SER A 122 -1.11 10.59 8.20
C SER A 122 -1.88 10.62 6.89
N ARG A 123 -1.43 9.79 5.96
CA ARG A 123 -2.12 9.45 4.72
C ARG A 123 -2.23 7.95 4.62
N ALA A 124 -3.24 7.49 3.90
CA ALA A 124 -3.34 6.09 3.54
C ALA A 124 -3.75 5.93 2.08
N VAL A 125 -3.47 4.75 1.54
CA VAL A 125 -4.01 4.31 0.26
C VAL A 125 -4.66 2.96 0.46
N THR A 126 -5.93 2.84 0.08
CA THR A 126 -6.62 1.55 0.00
C THR A 126 -6.57 1.02 -1.41
N LEU A 127 -6.51 -0.31 -1.54
CA LEU A 127 -6.56 -1.03 -2.79
C LEU A 127 -7.72 -2.03 -2.76
N TYR A 128 -8.61 -1.90 -3.74
CA TYR A 128 -9.59 -2.93 -4.07
C TYR A 128 -8.99 -3.87 -5.11
N GLY A 129 -8.49 -5.01 -4.66
CA GLY A 129 -7.84 -6.06 -5.43
C GLY A 129 -8.58 -6.44 -6.70
N LEU A 130 -9.88 -6.74 -6.62
CA LEU A 130 -10.66 -7.20 -7.78
C LEU A 130 -10.68 -6.19 -8.94
N SER A 131 -10.69 -4.89 -8.64
CA SER A 131 -10.77 -3.83 -9.66
C SER A 131 -9.43 -3.12 -9.92
N GLY A 132 -8.43 -3.34 -9.05
CA GLY A 132 -7.21 -2.55 -8.98
C GLY A 132 -7.45 -1.08 -8.59
N ARG A 133 -8.63 -0.73 -8.06
CA ARG A 133 -8.98 0.65 -7.72
C ARG A 133 -8.22 1.10 -6.47
N LEU A 134 -7.57 2.25 -6.60
CA LEU A 134 -6.85 2.93 -5.52
C LEU A 134 -7.67 4.12 -5.01
N ARG A 135 -7.73 4.31 -3.69
CA ARG A 135 -8.29 5.54 -3.08
C ARG A 135 -7.29 6.13 -2.11
N GLY A 136 -7.12 7.46 -2.17
CA GLY A 136 -6.30 8.20 -1.23
C GLY A 136 -7.10 8.60 0.00
N TRP A 137 -6.43 8.66 1.14
CA TRP A 137 -7.04 9.03 2.40
C TRP A 137 -6.13 9.97 3.18
N LYS A 138 -6.77 10.85 3.96
CA LYS A 138 -6.11 11.72 4.92
C LYS A 138 -6.79 11.61 6.28
N LEU A 139 -5.98 11.51 7.33
CA LEU A 139 -6.49 11.51 8.69
C LEU A 139 -6.72 12.94 9.18
N TYR A 140 -7.88 13.18 9.77
CA TYR A 140 -8.26 14.45 10.37
C TYR A 140 -8.77 14.25 11.78
N LYS A 141 -8.45 15.20 12.68
CA LYS A 141 -9.07 15.26 14.00
C LYS A 141 -10.37 16.05 13.89
N ASN A 142 -11.49 15.41 14.21
CA ASN A 142 -12.75 16.09 14.43
C ASN A 142 -12.61 16.92 15.72
N GLN A 143 -12.60 18.25 15.59
CA GLN A 143 -12.37 19.14 16.73
C GLN A 143 -13.52 19.13 17.74
N THR A 144 -14.74 18.88 17.27
CA THR A 144 -15.95 18.85 18.11
C THR A 144 -16.07 17.54 18.89
N ALA A 145 -15.82 16.40 18.24
CA ALA A 145 -15.93 15.08 18.86
C ALA A 145 -14.62 14.61 19.51
N GLY A 146 -13.50 15.28 19.25
CA GLY A 146 -12.17 14.88 19.71
C GLY A 146 -11.61 13.61 19.04
N THR A 147 -12.35 13.01 18.11
CA THR A 147 -12.03 11.73 17.46
C THR A 147 -11.23 11.92 16.18
N TRP A 148 -10.40 10.93 15.85
CA TRP A 148 -9.70 10.86 14.57
C TRP A 148 -10.56 10.12 13.53
N GLN A 149 -10.64 10.67 12.33
CA GLN A 149 -11.42 10.10 11.22
C GLN A 149 -10.65 10.21 9.91
N TRP A 150 -10.85 9.22 9.05
CA TRP A 150 -10.30 9.23 7.68
C TRP A 150 -11.27 9.91 6.72
N THR A 151 -10.73 10.74 5.85
CA THR A 151 -11.46 11.37 4.76
C THR A 151 -10.77 11.05 3.44
N GLN A 152 -11.56 10.64 2.45
CA GLN A 152 -11.05 10.32 1.12
C GLN A 152 -10.55 11.60 0.42
N ILE A 153 -9.45 11.50 -0.32
CA ILE A 153 -8.83 12.56 -1.12
C ILE A 153 -8.54 12.13 -2.56
#